data_AF-A0A7Y4Z9C4-F1
#
_entry.id   AF-A0A7Y4Z9C4-F1
#
_cell.length_a   1.000
_cell.length_b   1.000
_cell.length_c   1.000
_cell.angle_alpha   90.00
_cell.angle_beta   90.00
_cell.angle_gamma   90.00
#
_symmetry.space_group_name_H-M   'P 1'
#
loop_
_entity.id
_entity.type
_entity.pdbx_description
1 polymer ?
#
loop_
_entity_poly.entity_id
_entity_poly.type
_entity_poly.pdbx_seq_one_letter_code
_entity_poly.pdbx_strand_id
1 'polypeptide(L)'
;MINQQKKNRLFILLIFGMAIIPFAIAWILGGKAPFIEGHTNKGQLITPVVATERSDLVGLDGFSTDNIAELKGHWVTLNVVPQDDCNNICLEAIHKTKQLRLMLNKDLTRTRRAVIFLKDIKPEIANQWLQDDKVLLKVKPSAALQKKIAEIRNGRLPDGLLLLMDPMGNLMMQYEPGFDPYKVKSDLMHLLRISQIG
;
A
#
# COMPACT_ATOMS: atom_id res chain seq x y z
N MET A 1 37.66 28.65 48.38
CA MET A 1 37.99 29.19 47.04
C MET A 1 38.06 28.05 46.05
N ILE A 2 37.05 27.90 45.16
CA ILE A 2 37.07 26.85 44.14
C ILE A 2 38.21 27.19 43.17
N ASN A 3 39.23 26.33 43.12
CA ASN A 3 40.46 26.50 42.35
C ASN A 3 40.14 26.90 40.90
N GLN A 4 40.65 28.04 40.43
CA GLN A 4 40.38 28.63 39.11
C GLN A 4 40.61 27.61 37.97
N GLN A 5 41.58 26.71 38.15
CA GLN A 5 41.87 25.62 37.24
C GLN A 5 40.72 24.60 37.09
N LYS A 6 39.97 24.32 38.17
CA LYS A 6 38.80 23.42 38.12
C LYS A 6 37.64 24.04 37.33
N LYS A 7 37.44 25.35 37.44
CA LYS A 7 36.40 26.07 36.68
C LYS A 7 36.70 26.08 35.18
N ASN A 8 37.95 26.32 34.79
CA ASN A 8 38.35 26.30 33.38
C ASN A 8 38.24 24.90 32.76
N ARG A 9 38.62 23.85 33.51
CA ARG A 9 38.43 22.45 33.06
C ARG A 9 36.95 22.10 32.86
N LEU A 10 36.08 22.55 33.76
CA LEU A 10 34.63 22.33 33.64
C LEU A 10 34.05 23.06 32.42
N PHE A 11 34.49 24.29 32.16
CA PHE A 11 34.08 25.06 30.97
C PHE A 11 34.48 24.37 29.66
N ILE A 12 35.71 23.85 29.58
CA ILE A 12 36.20 23.13 28.40
C ILE A 12 35.38 21.84 28.19
N LEU A 13 35.09 21.09 29.26
CA LEU A 13 34.26 19.89 29.18
C LEU A 13 32.82 20.20 28.73
N LEU A 14 32.24 21.33 29.17
CA LEU A 14 30.92 21.77 28.74
C LEU A 14 30.87 22.11 27.25
N ILE A 15 31.87 22.84 26.74
CA ILE A 15 31.95 23.20 25.32
C ILE A 15 32.14 21.93 24.46
N PHE A 16 33.03 21.03 24.89
CA PHE A 16 33.26 19.75 24.22
C PHE A 16 32.01 18.87 24.22
N GLY A 17 31.30 18.83 25.35
CA GLY A 17 30.01 18.14 25.47
C GLY A 17 28.95 18.72 24.53
N MET A 18 28.81 20.04 24.47
CA MET A 18 27.86 20.71 23.57
C MET A 18 28.11 20.37 22.09
N ALA A 19 29.36 20.16 21.70
CA ALA A 19 29.70 19.73 20.35
C ALA A 19 29.41 18.25 20.12
N ILE A 20 29.83 17.34 21.02
CA ILE A 20 29.80 15.89 20.75
C ILE A 20 28.48 15.23 21.10
N ILE A 21 27.76 15.73 22.10
CA ILE A 21 26.50 15.13 22.56
C ILE A 21 25.46 15.08 21.42
N PRO A 22 25.23 16.14 20.61
CA PRO A 22 24.29 16.06 19.49
C PRO A 22 24.67 15.01 18.44
N PHE A 23 25.96 14.89 18.08
CA PHE A 23 26.42 13.87 17.13
C PHE A 23 26.32 12.45 17.68
N ALA A 24 26.66 12.25 18.95
CA ALA A 24 26.49 10.96 19.62
C ALA A 24 25.02 10.54 19.66
N ILE A 25 24.12 11.47 20.02
CA ILE A 25 22.66 11.25 20.00
C ILE A 25 22.21 10.91 18.57
N ALA A 26 22.61 11.69 17.56
CA ALA A 26 22.24 11.42 16.17
C ALA A 26 22.73 10.05 15.68
N TRP A 27 23.94 9.65 16.07
CA TRP A 27 24.51 8.34 15.71
C TRP A 27 23.76 7.18 16.39
N ILE A 28 23.38 7.35 17.67
CA ILE A 28 22.58 6.37 18.41
C ILE A 28 21.18 6.25 17.80
N LEU A 29 20.53 7.38 17.48
CA LEU A 29 19.20 7.40 16.89
C LEU A 29 19.17 6.90 15.45
N GLY A 30 20.19 7.23 14.64
CA GLY A 30 20.26 6.85 13.23
C GLY A 30 20.75 5.42 12.99
N GLY A 31 21.55 4.86 13.91
CA GLY A 31 22.16 3.54 13.72
C GLY A 31 21.21 2.38 14.02
N LYS A 32 20.51 2.42 15.16
CA LYS A 32 19.69 1.31 15.70
C LYS A 32 18.73 1.80 16.78
N ALA A 33 17.75 2.65 16.46
CA ALA A 33 16.64 2.93 17.39
C ALA A 33 15.47 1.96 17.11
N PRO A 34 15.40 0.77 17.72
CA PRO A 34 14.30 -0.17 17.53
C PRO A 34 12.95 0.34 18.07
N PHE A 35 12.90 1.56 18.63
CA PHE A 35 11.73 2.13 19.30
C PHE A 35 11.11 3.34 18.58
N ILE A 36 11.67 3.79 17.45
CA ILE A 36 11.07 4.84 16.62
C ILE A 36 10.50 4.20 15.36
N GLU A 37 9.52 3.30 15.53
CA GLU A 37 8.63 2.92 14.43
C GLU A 37 7.58 4.03 14.25
N GLY A 38 8.04 5.20 13.83
CA GLY A 38 7.19 6.37 13.54
C GLY A 38 6.46 6.22 12.22
N HIS A 39 5.78 5.10 11.98
CA HIS A 39 4.94 4.95 10.79
C HIS A 39 3.60 5.65 11.03
N THR A 40 3.37 6.77 10.35
CA THR A 40 2.06 7.43 10.33
C THR A 40 1.05 6.69 9.45
N ASN A 41 1.55 5.85 8.54
CA ASN A 41 0.78 4.98 7.66
C ASN A 41 -0.15 4.08 8.48
N LYS A 42 -1.37 3.91 8.00
CA LYS A 42 -2.37 3.00 8.59
C LYS A 42 -2.32 1.61 7.97
N GLY A 43 -1.91 1.51 6.71
CA GLY A 43 -1.59 0.25 6.03
C GLY A 43 -0.18 -0.26 6.36
N GLN A 44 0.07 -1.54 6.04
CA GLN A 44 1.38 -2.15 6.16
C GLN A 44 2.14 -1.99 4.85
N LEU A 45 3.37 -1.49 4.90
CA LEU A 45 4.23 -1.39 3.72
C LEU A 45 4.71 -2.77 3.28
N ILE A 46 4.65 -3.01 1.97
CA ILE A 46 5.20 -4.22 1.36
C ILE A 46 6.69 -3.98 1.15
N THR A 47 7.53 -4.77 1.83
CA THR A 47 8.99 -4.64 1.78
C THR A 47 9.63 -6.00 1.47
N PRO A 48 10.37 -6.15 0.35
CA PRO A 48 10.57 -5.19 -0.73
C PRO A 48 9.29 -4.96 -1.57
N VAL A 49 9.19 -3.82 -2.25
CA VAL A 49 8.05 -3.54 -3.15
C VAL A 49 7.97 -4.57 -4.28
N VAL A 50 6.76 -4.96 -4.65
CA VAL A 50 6.54 -5.93 -5.74
C VAL A 50 6.21 -5.17 -7.02
N ALA A 51 7.21 -5.04 -7.89
CA ALA A 51 7.03 -4.43 -9.21
C ALA A 51 6.22 -5.35 -10.14
N THR A 52 5.26 -4.77 -10.85
CA THR A 52 4.47 -5.44 -11.90
C THR A 52 4.83 -4.91 -13.28
N GLU A 53 4.81 -5.79 -14.27
CA GLU A 53 4.92 -5.44 -15.68
C GLU A 53 3.54 -5.33 -16.34
N ARG A 54 3.44 -4.68 -17.50
CA ARG A 54 2.16 -4.55 -18.22
C ARG A 54 1.55 -5.91 -18.59
N SER A 55 2.39 -6.88 -18.94
CA SER A 55 1.99 -8.25 -19.26
C SER A 55 1.62 -9.08 -18.04
N ASP A 56 1.88 -8.59 -16.83
CA ASP A 56 1.55 -9.33 -15.61
C ASP A 56 0.07 -9.29 -15.27
N LEU A 57 -0.72 -8.39 -15.85
CA LEU A 57 -2.16 -8.29 -15.61
C LEU A 57 -2.93 -8.38 -16.92
N VAL A 58 -3.87 -9.31 -16.98
CA VAL A 58 -4.76 -9.51 -18.13
C VAL A 58 -6.20 -9.33 -17.69
N GLY A 59 -7.02 -8.67 -18.52
CA GLY A 59 -8.45 -8.52 -18.27
C GLY A 59 -9.16 -9.89 -18.25
N LEU A 60 -10.07 -10.07 -17.30
CA LEU A 60 -10.88 -11.28 -17.17
C LEU A 60 -12.08 -11.28 -18.14
N ASP A 61 -12.65 -10.11 -18.38
CA ASP A 61 -13.81 -9.89 -19.25
C ASP A 61 -13.49 -8.87 -20.36
N GLY A 62 -14.41 -8.69 -21.32
CA GLY A 62 -14.21 -7.77 -22.43
C GLY A 62 -13.97 -6.32 -21.97
N PHE A 63 -14.79 -5.83 -21.04
CA PHE A 63 -14.62 -4.48 -20.46
C PHE A 63 -13.23 -4.29 -19.84
N SER A 64 -12.78 -5.25 -19.03
CA SER A 64 -11.49 -5.18 -18.34
C SER A 64 -10.33 -5.32 -19.31
N THR A 65 -10.50 -6.07 -20.39
CA THR A 65 -9.50 -6.19 -21.46
C THR A 65 -9.32 -4.86 -22.20
N ASP A 66 -10.42 -4.21 -22.56
CA ASP A 66 -10.40 -2.93 -23.28
C ASP A 66 -9.86 -1.78 -22.42
N ASN A 67 -10.06 -1.84 -21.10
CA ASN A 67 -9.72 -0.76 -20.17
C ASN A 67 -8.51 -1.07 -19.27
N ILE A 68 -7.81 -2.19 -19.47
CA ILE A 68 -6.62 -2.59 -18.66
C ILE A 68 -5.53 -1.51 -18.67
N ALA A 69 -5.42 -0.77 -19.78
CA ALA A 69 -4.44 0.30 -19.94
C ALA A 69 -4.63 1.45 -18.95
N GLU A 70 -5.84 1.63 -18.40
CA GLU A 70 -6.13 2.65 -17.39
C GLU A 70 -5.41 2.40 -16.05
N LEU A 71 -4.98 1.17 -15.76
CA LEU A 71 -4.21 0.89 -14.54
C LEU A 71 -2.88 1.65 -14.54
N LYS A 72 -2.29 1.88 -15.72
CA LYS A 72 -1.04 2.62 -15.83
C LYS A 72 -1.28 4.09 -15.49
N GLY A 73 -0.40 4.65 -14.67
CA GLY A 73 -0.40 6.07 -14.36
C GLY A 73 -1.45 6.47 -13.33
N HIS A 74 -2.19 5.53 -12.74
CA HIS A 74 -3.17 5.80 -11.69
C HIS A 74 -2.85 5.01 -10.42
N TRP A 75 -3.29 5.53 -9.29
CA TRP A 75 -3.29 4.76 -8.04
C TRP A 75 -4.38 3.69 -8.10
N VAL A 76 -4.03 2.42 -7.87
CA VAL A 76 -5.00 1.32 -7.96
C VAL A 76 -5.22 0.70 -6.59
N THR A 77 -6.49 0.70 -6.15
CA THR A 77 -6.92 -0.14 -5.03
C THR A 77 -7.28 -1.52 -5.59
N LEU A 78 -6.50 -2.52 -5.19
CA LEU A 78 -6.51 -3.86 -5.77
C LEU A 78 -7.00 -4.87 -4.72
N ASN A 79 -8.28 -5.26 -4.81
CA ASN A 79 -8.85 -6.29 -3.94
C ASN A 79 -8.40 -7.69 -4.41
N VAL A 80 -7.90 -8.52 -3.50
CA VAL A 80 -7.39 -9.87 -3.82
C VAL A 80 -8.48 -10.91 -3.57
N VAL A 81 -8.72 -11.77 -4.56
CA VAL A 81 -9.59 -12.94 -4.47
C VAL A 81 -8.70 -14.19 -4.57
N PRO A 82 -8.36 -14.82 -3.44
CA PRO A 82 -7.41 -15.92 -3.39
C PRO A 82 -8.01 -17.28 -3.83
N GLN A 83 -9.32 -17.45 -3.68
CA GLN A 83 -10.04 -18.68 -4.02
C GLN A 83 -10.87 -18.52 -5.31
N ASP A 84 -11.54 -19.59 -5.70
CA ASP A 84 -12.50 -19.63 -6.81
C ASP A 84 -13.91 -19.15 -6.41
N ASP A 85 -14.07 -18.70 -5.16
CA ASP A 85 -15.25 -18.04 -4.61
C ASP A 85 -14.92 -16.67 -4.01
N CYS A 86 -15.95 -15.85 -3.79
CA CYS A 86 -15.86 -14.58 -3.09
C CYS A 86 -16.96 -14.54 -2.02
N ASN A 87 -16.58 -14.90 -0.79
CA ASN A 87 -17.47 -14.88 0.36
C ASN A 87 -17.85 -13.44 0.78
N ASN A 88 -18.66 -13.32 1.83
CA ASN A 88 -19.13 -12.02 2.31
C ASN A 88 -17.99 -11.06 2.71
N ILE A 89 -16.87 -11.57 3.24
CA ILE A 89 -15.71 -10.75 3.63
C ILE A 89 -15.06 -10.15 2.37
N CYS A 90 -14.90 -10.97 1.33
CA CYS A 90 -14.42 -10.54 0.01
C CYS A 90 -15.35 -9.49 -0.62
N LEU A 91 -16.66 -9.75 -0.67
CA LEU A 91 -17.65 -8.83 -1.22
C LEU A 91 -17.70 -7.51 -0.45
N GLU A 92 -17.65 -7.56 0.88
CA GLU A 92 -17.62 -6.37 1.73
C GLU A 92 -16.36 -5.54 1.48
N ALA A 93 -15.19 -6.17 1.34
CA ALA A 93 -13.94 -5.47 1.04
C ALA A 93 -14.00 -4.77 -0.33
N ILE A 94 -14.58 -5.41 -1.35
CA ILE A 94 -14.78 -4.81 -2.67
C ILE A 94 -15.77 -3.65 -2.59
N HIS A 95 -16.85 -3.80 -1.83
CA HIS A 95 -17.81 -2.72 -1.60
C HIS A 95 -17.19 -1.54 -0.84
N LYS A 96 -16.34 -1.81 0.17
CA LYS A 96 -15.59 -0.77 0.90
C LYS A 96 -14.67 0.02 -0.01
N THR A 97 -13.99 -0.61 -0.98
CA THR A 97 -13.18 0.15 -1.95
C THR A 97 -14.04 0.99 -2.90
N LYS A 98 -15.26 0.55 -3.24
CA LYS A 98 -16.23 1.36 -4.00
C LYS A 98 -16.57 2.64 -3.27
N GLN A 99 -16.94 2.52 -1.99
CA GLN A 99 -17.23 3.65 -1.12
C GLN A 99 -16.01 4.55 -0.94
N LEU A 100 -14.82 3.96 -0.73
CA LEU A 100 -13.56 4.70 -0.64
C LEU A 100 -13.33 5.59 -1.86
N ARG A 101 -13.48 5.06 -3.09
CA ARG A 101 -13.30 5.86 -4.31
C ARG A 101 -14.28 7.03 -4.38
N LEU A 102 -15.53 6.84 -3.97
CA LEU A 102 -16.52 7.93 -3.90
C LEU A 102 -16.12 9.00 -2.87
N MET A 103 -15.54 8.59 -1.74
CA MET A 103 -15.06 9.51 -0.69
C MET A 103 -13.86 10.38 -1.11
N LEU A 104 -13.17 10.06 -2.21
CA LEU A 104 -12.04 10.84 -2.74
C LEU A 104 -12.48 12.07 -3.53
N ASN A 105 -13.77 12.20 -3.88
CA ASN A 105 -14.33 13.36 -4.58
C ASN A 105 -13.49 13.75 -5.82
N LYS A 106 -12.93 14.96 -5.90
CA LYS A 106 -12.12 15.42 -7.04
C LYS A 106 -10.92 14.52 -7.37
N ASP A 107 -10.37 13.82 -6.37
CA ASP A 107 -9.20 12.96 -6.54
C ASP A 107 -9.59 11.55 -7.05
N LEU A 108 -10.88 11.24 -7.20
CA LEU A 108 -11.35 9.95 -7.71
C LEU A 108 -10.85 9.65 -9.13
N THR A 109 -10.61 10.68 -9.94
CA THR A 109 -10.13 10.57 -11.33
C THR A 109 -8.70 10.04 -11.40
N ARG A 110 -7.92 10.27 -10.34
CA ARG A 110 -6.51 9.88 -10.19
C ARG A 110 -6.34 8.44 -9.70
N THR A 111 -7.47 7.76 -9.48
CA THR A 111 -7.50 6.41 -8.91
C THR A 111 -8.32 5.46 -9.75
N ARG A 112 -7.95 4.19 -9.72
CA ARG A 112 -8.69 3.08 -10.31
C ARG A 112 -8.92 1.99 -9.28
N ARG A 113 -9.89 1.14 -9.58
CA ARG A 113 -10.27 -0.01 -8.76
C ARG A 113 -10.18 -1.25 -9.61
N ALA A 114 -9.54 -2.28 -9.05
CA ALA A 114 -9.44 -3.57 -9.67
C ALA A 114 -9.63 -4.69 -8.65
N VAL A 115 -10.14 -5.82 -9.12
CA VAL A 115 -10.13 -7.09 -8.39
C VAL A 115 -9.19 -8.03 -9.13
N ILE A 116 -8.28 -8.65 -8.39
CA ILE A 116 -7.37 -9.67 -8.92
C ILE A 116 -7.79 -11.07 -8.46
N PHE A 117 -8.04 -11.94 -9.42
CA PHE A 117 -8.38 -13.35 -9.18
C PHE A 117 -7.12 -14.20 -9.28
N LEU A 118 -6.73 -14.84 -8.18
CA LEU A 118 -5.52 -15.68 -8.15
C LEU A 118 -5.79 -17.10 -8.65
N LYS A 119 -7.04 -17.56 -8.63
CA LYS A 119 -7.45 -18.81 -9.27
C LYS A 119 -8.20 -18.53 -10.56
N ASP A 120 -8.22 -19.54 -11.43
CA ASP A 120 -9.01 -19.48 -12.64
C ASP A 120 -10.50 -19.50 -12.30
N ILE A 121 -11.15 -18.38 -12.59
CA ILE A 121 -12.60 -18.21 -12.54
C ILE A 121 -13.14 -17.95 -13.94
N LYS A 122 -14.37 -18.40 -14.19
CA LYS A 122 -15.13 -18.08 -15.39
C LYS A 122 -15.64 -16.63 -15.32
N PRO A 123 -15.50 -15.82 -16.38
CA PRO A 123 -15.94 -14.42 -16.36
C PRO A 123 -17.42 -14.26 -15.98
N GLU A 124 -18.28 -15.19 -16.38
CA GLU A 124 -19.72 -15.15 -16.10
C GLU A 124 -20.01 -15.18 -14.59
N ILE A 125 -19.26 -16.01 -13.84
CA ILE A 125 -19.39 -16.15 -12.39
C ILE A 125 -18.92 -14.86 -11.70
N ALA A 126 -17.74 -14.36 -12.08
CA ALA A 126 -17.21 -13.12 -11.54
C ALA A 126 -18.13 -11.91 -11.82
N ASN A 127 -18.74 -11.88 -13.00
CA ASN A 127 -19.70 -10.85 -13.40
C ASN A 127 -20.98 -10.91 -12.57
N GLN A 128 -21.47 -12.12 -12.24
CA GLN A 128 -22.66 -12.27 -11.42
C GLN A 128 -22.50 -11.65 -10.03
N TRP A 129 -21.33 -11.82 -9.40
CA TRP A 129 -21.06 -11.27 -8.06
C TRP A 129 -20.85 -9.75 -8.06
N LEU A 130 -20.35 -9.21 -9.18
CA LEU A 130 -19.84 -7.83 -9.26
C LEU A 130 -20.62 -6.96 -10.26
N GLN A 131 -21.80 -7.40 -10.69
CA GLN A 131 -22.63 -6.75 -11.72
C GLN A 131 -22.99 -5.30 -11.40
N ASP A 132 -23.08 -4.94 -10.12
CA ASP A 132 -23.43 -3.59 -9.66
C ASP A 132 -22.27 -2.59 -9.79
N ASP A 133 -21.08 -3.04 -10.21
CA ASP A 133 -19.87 -2.24 -10.31
C ASP A 133 -19.31 -2.22 -11.74
N LYS A 134 -19.96 -1.43 -12.59
CA LYS A 134 -19.67 -1.34 -14.04
C LYS A 134 -18.27 -0.80 -14.39
N VAL A 135 -17.59 -0.17 -13.43
CA VAL A 135 -16.27 0.46 -13.63
C VAL A 135 -15.14 -0.31 -12.93
N LEU A 136 -15.46 -1.48 -12.37
CA LEU A 136 -14.49 -2.32 -11.67
C LEU A 136 -13.77 -3.20 -12.69
N LEU A 137 -12.44 -3.03 -12.76
CA LEU A 137 -11.59 -3.88 -13.58
C LEU A 137 -11.43 -5.25 -12.92
N LYS A 138 -11.68 -6.32 -13.66
CA LYS A 138 -11.49 -7.70 -13.21
C LYS A 138 -10.25 -8.24 -13.93
N VAL A 139 -9.23 -8.62 -13.19
CA VAL A 139 -7.94 -8.98 -13.75
C VAL A 139 -7.43 -10.33 -13.24
N LYS A 140 -6.60 -10.98 -14.06
CA LYS A 140 -5.85 -12.19 -13.72
C LYS A 140 -4.35 -11.88 -13.79
N PRO A 141 -3.55 -12.33 -12.80
CA PRO A 141 -2.11 -12.18 -12.83
C PRO A 141 -1.44 -13.18 -13.78
N SER A 142 -0.23 -12.86 -14.23
CA SER A 142 0.72 -13.86 -14.72
C SER A 142 1.11 -14.83 -13.60
N ALA A 143 1.57 -16.03 -13.95
CA ALA A 143 2.05 -17.00 -12.97
C ALA A 143 3.25 -16.46 -12.14
N ALA A 144 4.07 -15.58 -12.73
CA ALA A 144 5.18 -14.94 -12.04
C ALA A 144 4.68 -13.93 -11.00
N LEU A 145 3.74 -13.05 -11.37
CA LEU A 145 3.15 -12.09 -10.45
C LEU A 145 2.36 -12.79 -9.33
N GLN A 146 1.63 -13.85 -9.65
CA GLN A 146 0.89 -14.63 -8.65
C GLN A 146 1.81 -15.15 -7.54
N LYS A 147 3.01 -15.66 -7.89
CA LYS A 147 4.01 -16.11 -6.92
C LYS A 147 4.51 -14.95 -6.05
N LYS A 148 4.87 -13.81 -6.66
CA LYS A 148 5.30 -12.62 -5.92
C LYS A 148 4.22 -12.13 -4.94
N ILE A 149 2.95 -12.13 -5.35
CA ILE A 149 1.82 -11.75 -4.47
C ILE A 149 1.68 -12.73 -3.30
N ALA A 150 1.83 -14.03 -3.55
CA ALA A 150 1.80 -15.04 -2.50
C ALA A 150 2.97 -14.85 -1.51
N GLU A 151 4.16 -14.49 -1.98
CA GLU A 151 5.36 -14.25 -1.15
C GLU A 151 5.18 -13.09 -0.17
N ILE A 152 4.38 -12.05 -0.51
CA ILE A 152 4.08 -10.90 0.39
C ILE A 152 3.62 -11.37 1.78
N ARG A 153 2.87 -12.48 1.85
CA ARG A 153 2.34 -13.05 3.10
C ARG A 153 2.66 -14.52 3.30
N ASN A 154 3.78 -15.01 2.75
CA ASN A 154 4.20 -16.42 2.88
C ASN A 154 3.09 -17.42 2.49
N GLY A 155 2.35 -17.12 1.41
CA GLY A 155 1.26 -17.95 0.88
C GLY A 155 -0.08 -17.79 1.59
N ARG A 156 -0.18 -17.01 2.67
CA ARG A 156 -1.43 -16.78 3.41
C ARG A 156 -2.12 -15.53 2.91
N LEU A 157 -2.99 -15.65 1.92
CA LEU A 157 -3.78 -14.53 1.41
C LEU A 157 -5.23 -14.71 1.88
N PRO A 158 -5.70 -13.90 2.86
CA PRO A 158 -7.06 -14.00 3.36
C PRO A 158 -8.04 -13.29 2.43
N ASP A 159 -9.30 -13.71 2.47
CA ASP A 159 -10.38 -12.99 1.77
C ASP A 159 -10.52 -11.57 2.28
N GLY A 160 -10.74 -10.63 1.37
CA GLY A 160 -10.88 -9.21 1.70
C GLY A 160 -9.57 -8.48 1.93
N LEU A 161 -8.41 -9.10 1.65
CA LEU A 161 -7.13 -8.42 1.54
C LEU A 161 -7.19 -7.33 0.47
N LEU A 162 -6.69 -6.15 0.80
CA LEU A 162 -6.55 -5.03 -0.12
C LEU A 162 -5.08 -4.71 -0.31
N LEU A 163 -4.65 -4.65 -1.57
CA LEU A 163 -3.35 -4.13 -1.97
C LEU A 163 -3.49 -2.74 -2.59
N LEU A 164 -2.47 -1.91 -2.41
CA LEU A 164 -2.37 -0.61 -3.07
C LEU A 164 -1.21 -0.65 -4.07
N MET A 165 -1.55 -0.37 -5.31
CA MET A 165 -0.61 -0.24 -6.41
C MET A 165 -0.37 1.24 -6.72
N ASP A 166 0.89 1.62 -6.89
CA ASP A 166 1.27 2.96 -7.29
C ASP A 166 1.07 3.21 -8.81
N PRO A 167 1.15 4.46 -9.29
CA PRO A 167 1.03 4.78 -10.71
C PRO A 167 2.08 4.13 -11.63
N MET A 168 3.18 3.62 -11.06
CA MET A 168 4.24 2.92 -11.78
C MET A 168 3.99 1.41 -11.87
N GLY A 169 2.96 0.90 -11.20
CA GLY A 169 2.61 -0.52 -11.16
C GLY A 169 3.22 -1.29 -9.99
N ASN A 170 3.80 -0.63 -8.98
CA ASN A 170 4.36 -1.33 -7.83
C ASN A 170 3.29 -1.57 -6.76
N LEU A 171 3.16 -2.82 -6.32
CA LEU A 171 2.42 -3.14 -5.10
C LEU A 171 3.28 -2.73 -3.90
N MET A 172 2.83 -1.73 -3.17
CA MET A 172 3.65 -1.08 -2.13
C MET A 172 3.03 -1.09 -0.73
N MET A 173 1.71 -1.31 -0.63
CA MET A 173 1.03 -1.32 0.67
C MET A 173 -0.10 -2.35 0.67
N GLN A 174 -0.38 -2.91 1.85
CA GLN A 174 -1.47 -3.85 2.08
C GLN A 174 -2.31 -3.48 3.30
N TYR A 175 -3.57 -3.90 3.29
CA TYR A 175 -4.52 -3.75 4.38
C TYR A 175 -5.21 -5.08 4.65
N GLU A 176 -5.26 -5.45 5.93
CA GLU A 176 -5.92 -6.67 6.38
C GLU A 176 -7.43 -6.66 6.12
N PRO A 177 -8.07 -7.84 6.05
CA PRO A 177 -9.52 -7.95 5.96
C PRO A 177 -10.23 -7.14 7.05
N GLY A 178 -11.39 -6.58 6.71
CA GLY A 178 -12.13 -5.72 7.64
C GLY A 178 -11.51 -4.33 7.82
N PHE A 179 -10.55 -3.92 6.97
CA PHE A 179 -9.95 -2.59 6.99
C PHE A 179 -10.99 -1.46 7.07
N ASP A 180 -10.57 -0.38 7.71
CA ASP A 180 -11.34 0.85 7.80
C ASP A 180 -11.09 1.70 6.53
N PRO A 181 -12.11 1.96 5.68
CA PRO A 181 -11.94 2.76 4.48
C PRO A 181 -11.46 4.19 4.77
N TYR A 182 -11.74 4.76 5.94
CA TYR A 182 -11.24 6.09 6.31
C TYR A 182 -9.73 6.09 6.56
N LYS A 183 -9.17 4.99 7.07
CA LYS A 183 -7.72 4.81 7.22
C LYS A 183 -7.03 4.71 5.86
N VAL A 184 -7.58 3.90 4.96
CA VAL A 184 -7.08 3.79 3.57
C VAL A 184 -7.17 5.14 2.87
N LYS A 185 -8.28 5.86 3.04
CA LYS A 185 -8.45 7.23 2.51
C LYS A 185 -7.37 8.17 3.02
N SER A 186 -7.09 8.16 4.32
CA SER A 186 -6.08 9.02 4.92
C SER A 186 -4.70 8.80 4.28
N ASP A 187 -4.29 7.54 4.16
CA ASP A 187 -3.00 7.19 3.54
C ASP A 187 -3.00 7.56 2.05
N LEU A 188 -4.06 7.24 1.32
CA LEU A 188 -4.17 7.55 -0.11
C LEU A 188 -4.18 9.05 -0.38
N MET A 189 -4.87 9.86 0.43
CA MET A 189 -4.85 11.32 0.32
C MET A 189 -3.47 11.91 0.61
N HIS A 190 -2.73 11.32 1.57
CA HIS A 190 -1.35 11.71 1.83
C HIS A 190 -0.46 11.43 0.62
N LEU A 191 -0.58 10.24 0.04
CA LEU A 191 0.17 9.82 -1.15
C LEU A 191 -0.18 10.67 -2.38
N LEU A 192 -1.47 10.94 -2.62
CA LEU A 192 -1.95 11.76 -3.73
C LEU A 192 -1.54 13.23 -3.60
N ARG A 193 -1.31 13.73 -2.39
CA ARG A 193 -0.81 15.10 -2.17
C ARG A 193 0.67 15.23 -2.54
N ILE A 194 1.45 14.17 -2.32
CA ILE A 194 2.90 14.15 -2.59
C ILE A 194 3.17 13.73 -4.05
N SER A 195 2.43 12.75 -4.56
CA SER A 195 2.51 12.32 -5.94
C SER A 195 1.76 13.28 -6.84
N GLN A 196 2.45 13.89 -7.80
CA GLN A 196 1.82 14.65 -8.88
C GLN A 196 1.31 13.75 -10.02
N ILE A 197 1.57 12.44 -9.95
CA ILE A 197 1.21 11.44 -10.96
C ILE A 197 -0.07 10.73 -10.52
N GLY A 198 -0.99 10.55 -11.45
CA GLY A 198 -2.38 10.14 -11.21
C GLY A 198 -3.34 11.22 -11.66
#